data_AF-A0A4R8Q9K3-F1
#
_entry.id   AF-A0A4R8Q9K3-F1
#
_cell.length_a   1.000
_cell.length_b   1.000
_cell.length_c   1.000
_cell.angle_alpha   90.00
_cell.angle_beta   90.00
_cell.angle_gamma   90.00
#
_symmetry.space_group_name_H-M   'P 1'
#
loop_
_entity.id
_entity.type
_entity.pdbx_description
1 polymer ?
#
loop_
_entity_poly.entity_id
_entity_poly.type
_entity_poly.pdbx_seq_one_letter_code
_entity_poly.pdbx_strand_id
1 'polypeptide(L)'
;MGSTIQIPMEPLSAPITVGWKHPHPDSRPLSCDILEHDVAITVRDGTTLYADVLRPNSATKVPALICWFPFGKGLNGLASLNYMTPWNLGVPPGTLSGLDKFEAPDPAD
;
A
#
# COMPACT_ATOMS: atom_id res chain seq x y z
N MET A 1 12.35 -8.86 30.10
CA MET A 1 11.13 -9.06 29.29
C MET A 1 10.75 -7.71 28.71
N GLY A 2 11.15 -7.43 27.47
CA GLY A 2 10.77 -6.17 26.81
C GLY A 2 9.32 -6.28 26.36
N SER A 3 8.47 -5.35 26.82
CA SER A 3 7.13 -5.21 26.29
C SER A 3 7.22 -4.76 24.85
N THR A 4 6.94 -5.66 23.91
CA THR A 4 6.75 -5.26 22.52
C THR A 4 5.50 -4.41 22.45
N ILE A 5 5.66 -3.12 22.15
CA ILE A 5 4.53 -2.27 21.79
C ILE A 5 3.99 -2.82 20.46
N GLN A 6 2.94 -3.64 20.54
CA GLN A 6 2.13 -3.99 19.39
C GLN A 6 1.21 -2.80 19.16
N ILE A 7 1.47 -2.00 18.13
CA ILE A 7 0.45 -1.08 17.63
C ILE A 7 -0.65 -1.99 17.08
N PRO A 8 -1.89 -1.94 17.61
CA PRO A 8 -2.97 -2.77 17.08
C PRO A 8 -3.18 -2.41 15.61
N MET A 9 -2.78 -3.33 14.73
CA MET A 9 -3.10 -3.31 13.30
C MET A 9 -4.49 -3.93 13.16
N GLU A 10 -5.51 -3.11 13.42
CA GLU A 10 -6.90 -3.54 13.25
C GLU A 10 -7.18 -3.69 11.75
N PRO A 11 -7.66 -4.86 11.28
CA PRO A 11 -7.96 -5.04 9.87
C PRO A 11 -9.08 -4.09 9.44
N LEU A 12 -8.72 -3.03 8.70
CA LEU A 12 -9.70 -2.25 7.96
C LEU A 12 -10.15 -3.09 6.76
N SER A 13 -11.31 -3.71 6.92
CA SER A 13 -11.93 -4.62 5.96
C SER A 13 -12.83 -3.91 4.94
N ALA A 14 -12.97 -2.58 5.02
CA ALA A 14 -13.75 -1.84 4.03
C ALA A 14 -12.90 -1.60 2.77
N PRO A 15 -13.38 -2.00 1.58
CA PRO A 15 -12.69 -1.73 0.33
C PRO A 15 -12.54 -0.23 0.11
N ILE A 16 -11.38 0.19 -0.42
CA ILE A 16 -11.25 1.55 -0.95
C ILE A 16 -11.99 1.58 -2.28
N THR A 17 -12.92 2.51 -2.40
CA THR A 17 -13.81 2.59 -3.56
C THR A 17 -13.24 3.45 -4.67
N VAL A 18 -13.75 3.24 -5.89
CA VAL A 18 -13.49 4.08 -7.06
C VAL A 18 -13.61 5.57 -6.73
N GLY A 19 -12.67 6.37 -7.24
CA GLY A 19 -12.62 7.81 -6.99
C GLY A 19 -12.00 8.20 -5.65
N TRP A 20 -11.67 7.25 -4.77
CA TRP A 20 -10.86 7.56 -3.59
C TRP A 20 -9.53 8.16 -3.99
N LYS A 21 -9.06 9.10 -3.18
CA LYS A 21 -7.82 9.84 -3.39
C LYS A 21 -7.07 9.92 -2.06
N HIS A 22 -5.80 9.51 -2.05
CA HIS A 22 -4.92 9.68 -0.88
C HIS A 22 -4.88 11.17 -0.50
N PRO A 23 -4.86 11.55 0.79
CA PRO A 23 -4.92 12.95 1.24
C PRO A 23 -3.63 13.73 0.92
N HIS A 24 -3.39 13.96 -0.37
CA HIS A 24 -2.26 14.66 -0.96
C HIS A 24 -2.75 15.37 -2.24
N PRO A 25 -2.31 16.61 -2.53
CA PRO A 25 -2.79 17.35 -3.71
C PRO A 25 -2.51 16.61 -5.03
N ASP A 26 -1.34 16.00 -5.14
CA ASP A 26 -0.86 15.35 -6.37
C ASP A 26 -1.22 13.87 -6.49
N SER A 27 -2.09 13.33 -5.63
CA SER A 27 -2.48 11.92 -5.74
C SER A 27 -3.50 11.71 -6.87
N ARG A 28 -3.35 10.59 -7.56
CA ARG A 28 -4.26 10.09 -8.61
C ARG A 28 -5.46 9.39 -7.97
N PRO A 29 -6.70 9.71 -8.39
CA PRO A 29 -7.88 8.97 -7.93
C PRO A 29 -7.89 7.55 -8.49
N LEU A 30 -8.44 6.61 -7.74
CA LEU A 30 -8.55 5.22 -8.17
C LEU A 30 -9.60 5.05 -9.26
N SER A 31 -9.31 4.16 -10.21
CA SER A 31 -10.20 3.81 -11.33
C SER A 31 -11.16 2.65 -11.01
N CYS A 32 -10.94 1.92 -9.92
CA CYS A 32 -11.77 0.81 -9.47
C CYS A 32 -11.66 0.60 -7.96
N ASP A 33 -12.56 -0.21 -7.41
CA ASP A 33 -12.51 -0.64 -6.02
C ASP A 33 -11.32 -1.59 -5.80
N ILE A 34 -10.48 -1.26 -4.83
CA ILE A 34 -9.30 -2.03 -4.45
C ILE A 34 -9.09 -1.96 -2.93
N LEU A 35 -8.39 -2.94 -2.37
CA LEU A 35 -7.83 -3.01 -1.01
C LEU A 35 -8.58 -3.87 0.02
N GLU A 36 -7.80 -4.73 0.67
CA GLU A 36 -7.96 -5.19 2.05
C GLU A 36 -6.72 -4.73 2.84
N HIS A 37 -6.89 -4.06 3.98
CA HIS A 37 -5.78 -3.54 4.78
C HIS A 37 -5.44 -4.50 5.93
N ASP A 38 -4.15 -4.60 6.27
CA ASP A 38 -3.68 -5.38 7.43
C ASP A 38 -4.15 -6.85 7.41
N VAL A 39 -4.08 -7.51 6.25
CA VAL A 39 -4.32 -8.94 6.14
C VAL A 39 -3.24 -9.69 6.92
N ALA A 40 -3.66 -10.39 7.97
CA ALA A 40 -2.79 -11.18 8.82
C ALA A 40 -2.35 -12.48 8.11
N ILE A 41 -1.04 -12.69 8.06
CA ILE A 41 -0.39 -13.86 7.45
C ILE A 41 0.50 -14.51 8.51
N THR A 42 0.06 -15.62 9.09
CA THR A 42 0.87 -16.40 10.02
C THR A 42 1.89 -17.23 9.25
N VAL A 43 3.18 -16.97 9.48
CA VAL A 43 4.26 -17.73 8.88
C VAL A 43 4.62 -18.97 9.72
N ARG A 44 5.51 -19.82 9.19
CA ARG A 44 5.83 -21.14 9.75
C ARG A 44 6.29 -21.15 11.21
N ASP A 45 6.90 -20.06 11.69
CA ASP A 45 7.40 -19.93 13.07
C ASP A 45 6.36 -19.36 14.05
N GLY A 46 5.13 -19.10 13.58
CA GLY A 46 4.06 -18.51 14.37
C GLY A 46 4.03 -16.98 14.37
N THR A 47 5.03 -16.30 13.79
CA THR A 47 5.01 -14.84 13.62
C THR A 47 3.88 -14.43 12.68
N THR A 48 3.19 -13.34 13.01
CA THR A 48 2.16 -12.75 12.13
C THR A 48 2.75 -11.58 11.37
N LEU A 49 2.76 -11.69 10.04
CA LEU A 49 3.04 -10.59 9.12
C LEU A 49 1.71 -9.94 8.72
N TYR A 50 1.76 -8.65 8.39
CA TYR A 50 0.60 -7.91 7.89
C TYR A 50 0.89 -7.40 6.49
N ALA A 51 -0.04 -7.65 5.58
CA ALA A 51 0.06 -7.21 4.18
C ALA A 51 -1.19 -6.43 3.77
N ASP A 52 -0.99 -5.45 2.89
CA ASP A 52 -2.09 -4.82 2.17
C ASP A 52 -2.33 -5.63 0.89
N VAL A 53 -3.57 -6.09 0.68
CA VAL A 53 -3.95 -6.85 -0.53
C VAL A 53 -4.73 -5.94 -1.46
N LEU A 54 -4.05 -5.45 -2.48
CA LEU A 54 -4.61 -4.54 -3.48
C LEU A 54 -5.05 -5.38 -4.69
N ARG A 55 -6.36 -5.60 -4.83
CA ARG A 55 -6.93 -6.39 -5.92
C ARG A 55 -8.25 -5.78 -6.40
N PRO A 56 -8.57 -5.86 -7.71
CA PRO A 56 -9.86 -5.46 -8.22
C PRO A 56 -10.99 -6.25 -7.55
N ASN A 57 -12.13 -5.60 -7.33
CA ASN A 57 -13.35 -6.25 -6.86
C ASN A 57 -13.98 -7.12 -7.97
N SER A 58 -13.36 -8.26 -8.26
CA SER A 58 -13.78 -9.22 -9.30
C SER A 58 -13.62 -10.66 -8.83
N ALA A 59 -14.45 -11.55 -9.36
CA ALA A 59 -14.36 -13.00 -9.13
C ALA A 59 -13.29 -13.68 -9.99
N THR A 60 -12.71 -12.97 -10.97
CA THR A 60 -11.69 -13.52 -11.87
C THR A 60 -10.37 -13.71 -11.12
N LYS A 61 -9.79 -14.91 -11.22
CA LYS A 61 -8.44 -15.18 -10.69
C LYS A 61 -7.41 -14.51 -11.59
N VAL A 62 -6.53 -13.74 -10.98
CA VAL A 62 -5.42 -13.04 -11.63
C VAL A 62 -4.10 -13.42 -10.95
N PRO A 63 -2.95 -13.35 -11.64
CA PRO A 63 -1.66 -13.52 -10.98
C PRO A 63 -1.45 -12.46 -9.90
N ALA A 64 -0.81 -12.85 -8.79
CA ALA A 64 -0.45 -11.93 -7.71
C ALA A 64 0.96 -11.38 -7.92
N LEU A 65 1.12 -10.07 -7.75
CA LEU A 65 2.43 -9.44 -7.57
C LEU A 65 2.69 -9.31 -6.07
N ILE A 66 3.85 -9.78 -5.63
CA ILE A 66 4.26 -9.71 -4.22
C ILE A 66 5.42 -8.74 -4.11
N CYS A 67 5.23 -7.71 -3.31
CA CYS A 67 6.26 -6.73 -2.99
C CYS A 67 6.53 -6.77 -1.49
N TRP A 68 7.77 -7.07 -1.13
CA TRP A 68 8.20 -7.21 0.25
C TRP A 68 9.55 -6.51 0.44
N PHE A 69 9.64 -5.68 1.48
CA PHE A 69 10.81 -4.88 1.79
C PHE A 69 10.87 -4.62 3.30
N PRO A 70 12.08 -4.35 3.85
CA PRO A 70 12.28 -4.19 5.29
C PRO A 70 11.81 -2.83 5.85
N PHE A 71 11.28 -1.94 5.01
CA PHE A 71 10.95 -0.55 5.39
C PHE A 71 9.51 -0.37 5.89
N GLY A 72 8.72 -1.46 5.91
CA GLY A 72 7.32 -1.43 6.31
C GLY A 72 6.39 -0.86 5.22
N LYS A 73 5.08 -1.09 5.37
CA LYS A 73 4.06 -0.79 4.35
C LYS A 73 3.47 0.62 4.41
N GLY A 74 4.01 1.51 5.25
CA GLY A 74 3.44 2.83 5.52
C GLY A 74 3.98 3.96 4.64
N LEU A 75 5.18 3.80 4.08
CA LEU A 75 5.84 4.85 3.30
C LEU A 75 5.52 4.69 1.81
N ASN A 76 4.79 5.66 1.24
CA ASN A 76 4.44 5.71 -0.18
C ASN A 76 5.38 6.62 -0.98
N GLY A 77 5.31 6.51 -2.31
CA GLY A 77 6.10 7.28 -3.27
C GLY A 77 5.86 8.79 -3.20
N LEU A 78 4.62 9.23 -2.93
CA LEU A 78 4.30 10.66 -2.77
C LEU A 78 5.13 11.31 -1.66
N ALA A 79 5.30 10.61 -0.53
CA ALA A 79 6.14 11.08 0.57
C ALA A 79 7.63 10.80 0.31
N SER A 80 7.99 9.58 -0.12
CA SER A 80 9.39 9.16 -0.21
C SER A 80 10.16 9.84 -1.33
N LEU A 81 9.54 10.09 -2.49
CA LEU A 81 10.21 10.75 -3.61
C LEU A 81 10.58 12.19 -3.23
N ASN A 82 9.65 12.91 -2.60
CA ASN A 82 9.89 14.28 -2.13
C ASN A 82 10.97 14.32 -1.03
N TYR A 83 10.95 13.34 -0.12
CA TYR A 83 11.85 13.30 1.02
C TYR A 83 13.28 12.85 0.65
N MET A 84 13.43 11.92 -0.29
CA MET A 84 14.69 11.19 -0.49
C MET A 84 15.37 11.49 -1.83
N THR A 85 14.68 12.11 -2.79
CA THR A 85 15.15 12.20 -4.16
C THR A 85 15.06 13.62 -4.71
N PRO A 86 16.06 14.08 -5.48
CA PRO A 86 15.95 15.36 -6.17
C PRO A 86 14.90 15.25 -7.29
N TRP A 87 14.08 16.30 -7.43
CA TRP A 87 13.06 16.44 -8.48
C TRP A 87 12.08 15.25 -8.60
N ASN A 88 11.81 14.52 -7.50
CA ASN A 88 10.96 13.32 -7.50
C ASN A 88 11.37 12.27 -8.55
N LEU A 89 12.65 12.19 -8.90
CA LEU A 89 13.16 11.36 -10.00
C LEU A 89 12.47 11.62 -11.35
N GLY A 90 11.88 12.80 -11.54
CA GLY A 90 11.15 13.15 -12.77
C GLY A 90 9.72 12.58 -12.85
N VAL A 91 9.19 11.98 -11.78
CA VAL A 91 7.80 11.52 -11.74
C VAL A 91 6.85 12.74 -11.75
N PRO A 92 5.98 12.88 -12.77
CA PRO A 92 5.05 14.02 -12.84
C PRO A 92 4.02 14.01 -11.70
N PRO A 93 3.57 15.18 -11.22
CA PRO A 93 2.43 15.28 -10.32
C PRO A 93 1.19 14.59 -10.89
N GLY A 94 0.38 13.94 -10.05
CA GLY A 94 -0.83 13.23 -10.49
C GLY A 94 -0.58 11.81 -11.03
N THR A 95 0.66 11.33 -11.03
CA THR A 95 0.99 9.95 -11.48
C THR A 95 0.65 8.90 -10.43
N LEU A 96 1.01 9.13 -9.17
CA LEU A 96 0.90 8.12 -8.11
C LEU A 96 -0.43 8.22 -7.35
N SER A 97 -1.02 7.08 -7.01
CA SER A 97 -2.24 7.01 -6.18
C SER A 97 -1.99 7.30 -4.70
N GLY A 98 -0.77 7.07 -4.22
CA GLY A 98 -0.43 7.09 -2.79
C GLY A 98 -0.71 5.78 -2.07
N LEU A 99 -1.18 4.73 -2.78
CA LEU A 99 -1.25 3.35 -2.29
C LEU A 99 -0.01 2.54 -2.64
N ASP A 100 0.78 3.02 -3.60
CA ASP A 100 2.13 2.54 -3.86
C ASP A 100 2.97 2.60 -2.58
N LYS A 101 3.95 1.71 -2.47
CA LYS A 101 4.91 1.70 -1.36
C LYS A 101 6.28 2.06 -1.92
N PHE A 102 7.21 2.44 -1.06
CA PHE A 102 8.59 2.71 -1.45
C PHE A 102 9.15 1.58 -2.35
N GLU A 103 9.51 1.92 -3.59
CA GLU A 103 10.00 1.00 -4.63
C GLU A 103 9.03 -0.13 -5.03
N ALA A 104 7.73 -0.01 -4.74
CA ALA A 104 6.69 -0.95 -5.14
C ALA A 104 5.79 -0.38 -6.26
N PRO A 105 5.12 -1.25 -7.05
CA PRO A 105 4.15 -0.82 -8.05
C PRO A 105 2.99 -0.02 -7.45
N ASP A 106 2.47 0.92 -8.22
CA ASP A 106 1.22 1.61 -7.92
C ASP A 106 0.03 0.71 -8.34
N PRO A 107 -0.90 0.35 -7.44
CA PRO A 107 -2.07 -0.46 -7.80
C PRO A 107 -3.09 0.28 -8.68
N ALA A 108 -2.92 1.58 -8.94
CA ALA A 108 -3.77 2.34 -9.85
C ALA A 108 -3.35 2.27 -11.33
N ASP A 109 -2.28 1.55 -11.66
CA ASP A 109 -1.84 1.18 -13.03
C ASP A 109 -2.16 -0.28 -13.36
#